data_AF-A0A8S1CEY4-F1
#
_entry.id   AF-A0A8S1CEY4-F1
#
_cell.length_a   1.000
_cell.length_b   1.000
_cell.length_c   1.000
_cell.angle_alpha   90.00
_cell.angle_beta   90.00
_cell.angle_gamma   90.00
#
_symmetry.space_group_name_H-M   'P 1'
#
loop_
_entity.id
_entity.type
_entity.pdbx_description
1 polymer ?
#
loop_
_entity_poly.entity_id
_entity_poly.type
_entity_poly.pdbx_seq_one_letter_code
_entity_poly.pdbx_strand_id
1 'polypeptide(L)'
;MPSARTLRWDYHPNRGGLSLQRMSSAWLNARHNKMDDFKLNNTRFGTKKARIDSFNGWSKEKPAPEDMAEAGFFYEGKSDRATCFNCNGTLKNWKEDDNPWYYHAKYFSPCKFVRMRKGKKYVEKIGRKNRITTLDASIRVRRVGGHYNWNGSERLKLKI
;
A
#
# COMPACT_ATOMS: atom_id res chain seq x y z
N MET A 1 37.20 28.86 34.58
CA MET A 1 36.11 28.13 33.90
C MET A 1 34.81 28.93 34.02
N PRO A 2 34.41 29.62 32.95
CA PRO A 2 32.98 29.72 32.57
C PRO A 2 32.84 29.51 31.05
N SER A 3 31.71 29.21 30.40
CA SER A 3 30.37 29.78 30.50
C SER A 3 29.44 28.95 29.59
N ALA A 4 28.24 28.64 30.05
CA ALA A 4 27.16 28.09 29.22
C ALA A 4 26.40 29.23 28.53
N ARG A 5 26.27 29.18 27.21
CA ARG A 5 25.21 29.89 26.47
C ARG A 5 24.60 29.01 25.38
N THR A 6 23.29 28.87 25.53
CA THR A 6 22.27 28.34 24.64
C THR A 6 22.34 28.88 23.22
N LEU A 7 22.15 28.02 22.20
CA LEU A 7 21.65 28.47 20.90
C LEU A 7 20.63 27.48 20.31
N ARG A 8 19.47 28.07 20.06
CA ARG A 8 18.23 27.60 19.44
C ARG A 8 18.44 27.68 17.92
N TRP A 9 18.23 26.59 17.19
CA TRP A 9 18.32 26.59 15.72
C TRP A 9 17.00 27.07 15.11
N ASP A 10 16.87 28.36 14.90
CA ASP A 10 15.82 28.92 14.03
C ASP A 10 16.27 28.76 12.56
N TYR A 11 15.56 27.94 11.82
CA TYR A 11 15.77 27.68 10.39
C TYR A 11 15.04 28.72 9.53
N HIS A 12 15.76 29.41 8.64
CA HIS A 12 15.20 30.24 7.57
C HIS A 12 15.73 29.79 6.20
N PRO A 13 14.87 29.62 5.17
CA PRO A 13 15.30 29.16 3.85
C PRO A 13 15.54 30.31 2.86
N ASN A 14 16.34 29.98 1.83
CA ASN A 14 16.42 30.56 0.47
C ASN A 14 17.37 31.73 0.20
N ARG A 15 18.49 31.43 -0.49
CA ARG A 15 18.89 32.06 -1.78
C ARG A 15 19.81 31.11 -2.57
N GLY A 16 19.43 30.84 -3.83
CA GLY A 16 20.27 30.48 -5.01
C GLY A 16 21.20 29.26 -4.89
N GLY A 17 21.25 28.29 -5.82
CA GLY A 17 21.19 28.41 -7.27
C GLY A 17 22.44 27.74 -7.88
N LEU A 18 22.29 26.44 -8.19
CA LEU A 18 22.97 25.61 -9.21
C LEU A 18 24.53 25.60 -9.33
N SER A 19 25.13 24.43 -9.11
CA SER A 19 25.94 23.79 -10.15
C SER A 19 25.89 22.26 -10.03
N LEU A 20 25.52 21.60 -11.13
CA LEU A 20 25.58 20.16 -11.30
C LEU A 20 26.97 19.81 -11.81
N GLN A 21 27.82 19.21 -10.98
CA GLN A 21 28.73 18.15 -11.44
C GLN A 21 29.45 17.45 -10.27
N ARG A 22 29.52 16.12 -10.41
CA ARG A 22 30.36 15.15 -9.67
C ARG A 22 29.90 14.80 -8.25
N MET A 23 28.80 14.08 -8.15
CA MET A 23 28.65 13.10 -7.07
C MET A 23 29.03 11.72 -7.62
N SER A 24 30.03 11.10 -6.96
CA SER A 24 30.72 9.89 -7.40
C SER A 24 29.79 8.69 -7.62
N SER A 25 30.25 7.76 -8.46
CA SER A 25 29.60 6.49 -8.85
C SER A 25 29.21 5.57 -7.67
N ALA A 26 29.61 5.90 -6.44
CA ALA A 26 29.19 5.22 -5.21
C ALA A 26 27.74 5.56 -4.79
N TRP A 27 27.16 6.66 -5.25
CA TRP A 27 25.79 7.07 -4.90
C TRP A 27 24.70 6.40 -5.74
N LEU A 28 25.02 5.96 -6.97
CA LEU A 28 24.07 5.23 -7.82
C LEU A 28 23.93 3.75 -7.46
N ASN A 29 24.97 3.16 -6.85
CA ASN A 29 25.00 1.74 -6.49
C ASN A 29 24.52 1.44 -5.06
N ALA A 30 24.37 2.45 -4.19
CA ALA A 30 23.77 2.29 -2.86
C ALA A 30 22.22 2.25 -2.86
N ARG A 31 21.59 2.25 -4.04
CA ARG A 31 20.12 2.26 -4.22
C ARG A 31 19.51 0.92 -4.64
N HIS A 32 20.29 -0.16 -4.60
CA HIS A 32 19.78 -1.52 -4.69
C HIS A 32 19.95 -2.23 -3.35
N ASN A 33 18.86 -2.87 -2.90
CA ASN A 33 18.75 -3.76 -1.73
C ASN A 33 18.72 -3.12 -0.32
N LYS A 34 17.64 -2.38 -0.05
CA LYS A 34 16.98 -2.39 1.29
C LYS A 34 15.50 -2.79 1.20
N MET A 35 15.16 -3.69 0.27
CA MET A 35 13.83 -4.30 0.19
C MET A 35 13.84 -5.79 0.58
N ASP A 36 14.86 -6.20 1.33
CA ASP A 36 15.13 -7.61 1.61
C ASP A 36 14.81 -8.04 3.06
N ASP A 37 14.32 -7.13 3.92
CA ASP A 37 13.99 -7.45 5.32
C ASP A 37 12.48 -7.54 5.64
N PHE A 38 11.58 -7.25 4.69
CA PHE A 38 10.14 -7.50 4.88
C PHE A 38 9.75 -8.89 4.36
N LYS A 39 10.37 -9.92 4.94
CA LYS A 39 10.04 -11.32 4.69
C LYS A 39 9.51 -11.96 5.97
N LEU A 40 8.40 -11.43 6.46
CA LEU A 40 7.47 -12.22 7.26
C LEU A 40 6.33 -12.61 6.34
N ASN A 41 6.54 -13.71 5.61
CA ASN A 41 5.41 -14.53 5.22
C ASN A 41 4.67 -14.87 6.51
N ASN A 42 3.42 -14.43 6.68
CA ASN A 42 2.64 -14.92 7.79
C ASN A 42 2.35 -16.40 7.51
N THR A 43 3.22 -17.29 7.97
CA THR A 43 3.17 -18.74 7.69
C THR A 43 1.85 -19.32 8.14
N ARG A 44 1.26 -18.78 9.22
CA ARG A 44 -0.08 -19.12 9.73
C ARG A 44 -1.17 -18.96 8.67
N PHE A 45 -1.05 -17.96 7.78
CA PHE A 45 -2.04 -17.66 6.74
C PHE A 45 -1.53 -17.92 5.31
N GLY A 46 -0.47 -18.72 5.18
CA GLY A 46 0.10 -19.09 3.89
C GLY A 46 -0.86 -19.91 3.02
N THR A 47 -1.67 -20.77 3.63
CA THR A 47 -2.66 -21.59 2.92
C THR A 47 -3.99 -20.85 2.76
N LYS A 48 -4.69 -21.09 1.65
CA LYS A 48 -6.04 -20.52 1.45
C LYS A 48 -7.00 -20.97 2.55
N LYS A 49 -6.95 -22.24 2.95
CA LYS A 49 -7.78 -22.79 4.03
C LYS A 49 -7.60 -22.02 5.34
N ALA A 50 -6.37 -21.79 5.79
CA ALA A 50 -6.12 -21.05 7.03
C ALA A 50 -6.64 -19.60 6.96
N ARG A 51 -6.66 -19.01 5.76
CA ARG A 51 -7.29 -17.69 5.55
C ARG A 51 -8.81 -17.76 5.64
N ILE A 52 -9.46 -18.74 5.02
CA ILE A 52 -10.92 -18.94 5.14
C ILE A 52 -11.29 -19.13 6.62
N ASP A 53 -10.58 -20.00 7.32
CA ASP A 53 -10.84 -20.33 8.73
C ASP A 53 -10.70 -19.10 9.66
N SER A 54 -10.01 -18.04 9.23
CA SER A 54 -9.90 -16.78 9.99
C SER A 54 -11.17 -15.94 10.00
N PHE A 55 -12.09 -16.12 9.04
CA PHE A 55 -13.30 -15.30 8.86
C PHE A 55 -14.45 -15.70 9.80
N ASN A 56 -14.15 -16.28 10.96
CA ASN A 56 -15.17 -16.51 11.99
C ASN A 56 -15.78 -15.17 12.45
N GLY A 57 -17.10 -15.06 12.41
CA GLY A 57 -17.82 -13.82 12.75
C GLY A 57 -17.78 -12.72 11.67
N TRP A 58 -17.34 -13.03 10.45
CA TRP A 58 -17.41 -12.10 9.32
C TRP A 58 -18.86 -11.87 8.88
N SER A 59 -19.25 -10.60 8.69
CA SER A 59 -20.62 -10.25 8.28
C SER A 59 -20.92 -10.71 6.85
N LYS A 60 -22.17 -11.14 6.61
CA LYS A 60 -22.67 -11.51 5.28
C LYS A 60 -22.83 -10.30 4.33
N GLU A 61 -22.86 -9.08 4.86
CA GLU A 61 -22.93 -7.83 4.07
C GLU A 61 -21.56 -7.41 3.48
N LYS A 62 -20.61 -8.35 3.44
CA LYS A 62 -19.22 -8.18 3.05
C LYS A 62 -18.86 -9.28 2.04
N PRO A 63 -17.76 -9.15 1.28
CA PRO A 63 -17.40 -10.17 0.31
C PRO A 63 -17.20 -11.53 0.98
N ALA A 64 -17.54 -12.59 0.26
CA ALA A 64 -17.47 -13.95 0.76
C ALA A 64 -16.06 -14.28 1.30
N PRO A 65 -15.94 -14.98 2.44
CA PRO A 65 -14.65 -15.43 2.96
C PRO A 65 -13.78 -16.14 1.93
N GLU A 66 -14.38 -16.91 1.03
CA GLU A 66 -13.70 -17.62 -0.06
C GLU A 66 -13.02 -16.66 -1.03
N ASP A 67 -13.71 -15.58 -1.43
CA ASP A 67 -13.19 -14.55 -2.34
C ASP A 67 -12.10 -13.72 -1.68
N MET A 68 -12.31 -13.36 -0.41
CA MET A 68 -11.33 -12.66 0.41
C MET A 68 -10.04 -13.48 0.57
N ALA A 69 -10.18 -14.75 0.95
CA ALA A 69 -9.06 -15.68 1.10
C ALA A 69 -8.38 -16.00 -0.23
N GLU A 70 -9.12 -16.11 -1.33
CA GLU A 70 -8.57 -16.28 -2.68
C GLU A 70 -7.68 -15.09 -3.05
N ALA A 71 -8.13 -13.87 -2.77
CA ALA A 71 -7.36 -12.64 -2.97
C ALA A 71 -6.21 -12.44 -1.97
N GLY A 72 -6.01 -13.38 -1.05
CA GLY A 72 -4.88 -13.39 -0.11
C GLY A 72 -5.16 -12.71 1.22
N PHE A 73 -6.40 -12.31 1.51
CA PHE A 73 -6.76 -11.69 2.78
C PHE A 73 -7.13 -12.72 3.84
N PHE A 74 -6.78 -12.43 5.10
CA PHE A 74 -7.30 -13.08 6.30
C PHE A 74 -7.99 -12.02 7.17
N TYR A 75 -8.94 -12.44 7.99
CA TYR A 75 -9.64 -11.56 8.93
C TYR A 75 -8.86 -11.40 10.23
N GLU A 76 -8.75 -10.16 10.73
CA GLU A 76 -8.06 -9.87 11.99
C GLU A 76 -8.92 -10.14 13.24
N GLY A 77 -10.19 -10.53 13.08
CA GLY A 77 -11.12 -10.72 14.20
C GLY A 77 -11.73 -9.43 14.74
N LYS A 78 -11.48 -8.27 14.11
CA LYS A 78 -11.99 -6.96 14.53
C LYS A 78 -12.59 -6.18 13.37
N SER A 79 -13.85 -5.74 13.53
CA SER A 79 -14.59 -4.95 12.54
C SER A 79 -14.64 -5.66 11.18
N ASP A 80 -14.37 -4.97 10.06
CA ASP A 80 -14.23 -5.59 8.75
C ASP A 80 -12.79 -5.51 8.21
N ARG A 81 -11.80 -5.50 9.11
CA ARG A 81 -10.39 -5.40 8.72
C ARG A 81 -9.86 -6.72 8.20
N ALA A 82 -9.38 -6.71 6.96
CA ALA A 82 -8.80 -7.88 6.32
C ALA A 82 -7.40 -7.57 5.78
N THR A 83 -6.43 -8.44 6.08
CA THR A 83 -5.00 -8.20 5.84
C THR A 83 -4.41 -9.25 4.92
N CYS A 84 -3.60 -8.83 3.95
CA CYS A 84 -2.95 -9.76 3.04
C CYS A 84 -1.80 -10.51 3.72
N PHE A 85 -1.77 -11.84 3.65
CA PHE A 85 -0.70 -12.67 4.23
C PHE A 85 0.71 -12.43 3.65
N ASN A 86 0.80 -11.83 2.45
CA ASN A 86 2.05 -11.69 1.69
C ASN A 86 2.63 -10.27 1.74
N CYS A 87 1.80 -9.25 1.58
CA CYS A 87 2.26 -7.85 1.60
C CYS A 87 1.87 -7.10 2.88
N ASN A 88 1.12 -7.73 3.79
CA ASN A 88 0.58 -7.14 5.02
C ASN A 88 -0.29 -5.89 4.80
N GLY A 89 -0.77 -5.68 3.56
CA GLY A 89 -1.72 -4.61 3.25
C GLY A 89 -3.09 -4.90 3.85
N THR A 90 -3.61 -3.98 4.67
CA THR A 90 -4.93 -4.08 5.30
C THR A 90 -5.95 -3.19 4.60
N LEU A 91 -7.15 -3.73 4.36
CA LEU A 91 -8.32 -2.99 3.89
C LEU A 91 -9.47 -3.14 4.89
N LYS A 92 -10.35 -2.14 4.90
CA LYS A 92 -11.55 -2.04 5.73
C LYS A 92 -12.67 -1.35 4.94
N ASN A 93 -13.86 -1.25 5.52
CA ASN A 93 -15.06 -0.68 4.90
C ASN A 93 -15.48 -1.45 3.63
N TRP A 94 -15.44 -2.77 3.70
CA TRP A 94 -15.87 -3.66 2.63
C TRP A 94 -17.39 -3.58 2.44
N LYS A 95 -17.83 -3.82 1.21
CA LYS A 95 -19.24 -3.98 0.83
C LYS A 95 -19.41 -5.33 0.16
N GLU A 96 -20.61 -5.89 0.22
CA GLU A 96 -20.96 -7.19 -0.35
C GLU A 96 -20.41 -7.40 -1.77
N ASP A 97 -20.63 -6.44 -2.68
CA ASP A 97 -20.19 -6.52 -4.08
C ASP A 97 -18.72 -6.12 -4.35
N ASP A 98 -17.96 -5.78 -3.30
CA ASP A 98 -16.57 -5.37 -3.50
C ASP A 98 -15.72 -6.55 -3.99
N ASN A 99 -15.01 -6.36 -5.11
CA ASN A 99 -14.07 -7.36 -5.59
C ASN A 99 -12.72 -7.28 -4.84
N PRO A 100 -12.34 -8.31 -4.04
CA PRO A 100 -11.12 -8.24 -3.25
C PRO A 100 -9.85 -8.16 -4.09
N TRP A 101 -9.79 -8.87 -5.22
CA TRP A 101 -8.65 -8.79 -6.15
C TRP A 101 -8.47 -7.40 -6.76
N TYR A 102 -9.57 -6.71 -7.06
CA TYR A 102 -9.51 -5.36 -7.62
C TYR A 102 -8.92 -4.40 -6.59
N TYR A 103 -9.45 -4.38 -5.37
CA TYR A 103 -8.98 -3.47 -4.34
C TYR A 103 -7.56 -3.79 -3.87
N HIS A 104 -7.19 -5.08 -3.83
CA HIS A 104 -5.81 -5.50 -3.54
C HIS A 104 -4.83 -4.93 -4.59
N ALA A 105 -5.13 -5.09 -5.88
CA ALA A 105 -4.28 -4.54 -6.94
C ALA A 105 -4.30 -3.00 -6.99
N LYS A 106 -5.44 -2.38 -6.69
CA LYS A 106 -5.62 -0.92 -6.67
C LYS A 106 -4.73 -0.27 -5.63
N TYR A 107 -4.76 -0.76 -4.39
CA TYR A 107 -4.07 -0.12 -3.26
C TYR A 107 -2.68 -0.69 -2.99
N PHE A 108 -2.44 -1.97 -3.30
CA PHE A 108 -1.15 -2.63 -3.05
C PHE A 108 -0.58 -3.24 -4.34
N SER A 109 -0.53 -2.45 -5.41
CA SER A 109 0.03 -2.86 -6.72
C SER A 109 1.44 -3.49 -6.69
N PRO A 110 2.35 -3.18 -5.73
CA PRO A 110 3.63 -3.87 -5.63
C PRO A 110 3.56 -5.30 -5.06
N CYS A 111 2.41 -5.73 -4.52
CA CYS A 111 2.25 -7.05 -3.89
C CYS A 111 2.65 -8.19 -4.83
N LYS A 112 3.64 -9.00 -4.41
CA LYS A 112 4.16 -10.13 -5.20
C LYS A 112 3.08 -11.19 -5.41
N PHE A 113 2.25 -11.47 -4.39
CA PHE A 113 1.14 -12.41 -4.50
C PHE A 113 0.12 -12.01 -5.58
N VAL A 114 -0.28 -10.74 -5.63
CA VAL A 114 -1.22 -10.24 -6.67
C VAL A 114 -0.60 -10.39 -8.06
N ARG A 115 0.65 -9.97 -8.22
CA ARG A 115 1.36 -10.08 -9.51
C ARG A 115 1.51 -11.53 -9.95
N MET A 116 1.75 -12.44 -9.02
CA MET A 116 1.87 -13.88 -9.28
C MET A 116 0.52 -14.51 -9.67
N ARG A 117 -0.57 -14.18 -8.97
CA ARG A 117 -1.89 -14.81 -9.17
C ARG A 117 -2.70 -14.20 -10.30
N LYS A 118 -2.58 -12.89 -10.55
CA LYS A 118 -3.37 -12.16 -11.56
C LYS A 118 -2.55 -11.64 -12.75
N GLY A 119 -1.22 -11.66 -12.64
CA GLY A 119 -0.31 -11.19 -13.69
C GLY A 119 -0.08 -9.68 -13.71
N LYS A 120 1.04 -9.27 -14.31
CA LYS A 120 1.45 -7.86 -14.42
C LYS A 120 0.44 -7.01 -15.21
N LYS A 121 -0.10 -7.55 -16.32
CA LYS A 121 -1.08 -6.86 -17.18
C LYS A 121 -2.33 -6.43 -16.41
N TYR A 122 -2.82 -7.28 -15.49
CA TYR A 122 -3.97 -6.98 -14.64
C TYR A 122 -3.70 -5.79 -13.71
N VAL A 123 -2.56 -5.83 -12.99
CA VAL A 123 -2.14 -4.76 -12.07
C VAL A 123 -1.98 -3.43 -12.81
N GLU A 124 -1.31 -3.45 -13.96
CA GLU A 124 -1.15 -2.24 -14.78
C GLU A 124 -2.47 -1.69 -15.32
N LYS A 125 -3.40 -2.56 -15.75
CA LYS A 125 -4.74 -2.15 -16.22
C LYS A 125 -5.49 -1.40 -15.13
N ILE A 126 -5.47 -1.91 -13.89
CA ILE A 126 -6.10 -1.25 -12.74
C ILE A 126 -5.42 0.09 -12.43
N GLY A 127 -4.08 0.13 -12.41
CA GLY A 127 -3.33 1.36 -12.21
C GLY A 127 -3.60 2.44 -13.28
N ARG A 128 -3.80 2.04 -14.54
CA ARG A 128 -4.19 2.96 -15.63
C ARG A 128 -5.61 3.51 -15.43
N LYS A 129 -6.59 2.66 -15.10
CA LYS A 129 -7.98 3.08 -14.83
C LYS A 129 -8.05 4.14 -13.72
N ASN A 130 -7.29 3.95 -12.65
CA ASN A 130 -7.24 4.94 -11.56
C ASN A 130 -6.69 6.29 -12.03
N ARG A 131 -5.72 6.32 -12.96
CA ARG A 131 -5.21 7.58 -13.51
C ARG A 131 -6.22 8.27 -14.41
N ILE A 132 -6.99 7.53 -15.19
CA ILE A 132 -8.00 8.09 -16.11
C ILE A 132 -9.17 8.70 -15.32
N THR A 133 -9.68 8.00 -14.29
CA THR A 133 -10.74 8.55 -13.41
C THR A 133 -10.30 9.79 -12.63
N THR A 134 -9.00 10.03 -12.50
CA THR A 134 -8.42 11.23 -11.87
C THR A 134 -7.90 12.26 -12.88
N LEU A 135 -8.00 12.02 -14.18
CA LEU A 135 -7.59 12.96 -15.24
C LEU A 135 -8.77 13.82 -15.74
N ASP A 136 -9.99 13.50 -15.34
CA ASP A 136 -11.20 14.31 -15.57
C ASP A 136 -11.34 15.44 -14.51
N ALA A 137 -10.68 15.31 -13.35
CA ALA A 137 -10.59 16.36 -12.34
C ALA A 137 -9.13 16.84 -12.23
N SER A 138 -8.93 18.16 -12.21
CA SER A 138 -7.66 18.91 -12.23
C SER A 138 -6.67 18.68 -11.06
N ILE A 139 -6.59 17.49 -10.49
CA ILE A 139 -5.79 17.19 -9.29
C ILE A 139 -4.56 16.35 -9.66
N ARG A 140 -3.39 16.99 -9.74
CA ARG A 140 -2.08 16.30 -9.77
C ARG A 140 -1.80 15.65 -8.40
N VAL A 141 -2.13 14.37 -8.24
CA VAL A 141 -1.68 13.59 -7.07
C VAL A 141 -0.19 13.28 -7.21
N ARG A 142 0.67 13.98 -6.46
CA ARG A 142 2.09 13.64 -6.34
C ARG A 142 2.24 12.24 -5.74
N ARG A 143 3.09 11.43 -6.36
CA ARG A 143 3.63 10.18 -5.80
C ARG A 143 4.50 10.54 -4.59
N VAL A 144 3.93 10.54 -3.39
CA VAL A 144 4.69 10.62 -2.12
C VAL A 144 4.99 9.19 -1.64
N GLY A 145 6.21 9.01 -1.12
CA GLY A 145 6.90 7.75 -0.96
C GLY A 145 6.22 6.68 -0.10
N GLY A 146 6.32 5.44 -0.57
CA GLY A 146 7.10 4.38 0.10
C GLY A 146 6.66 3.82 1.46
N HIS A 147 5.64 4.37 2.11
CA HIS A 147 5.15 3.87 3.41
C HIS A 147 3.64 3.66 3.32
N TYR A 148 3.18 2.41 3.26
CA TYR A 148 1.75 2.08 3.17
C TYR A 148 1.06 2.18 4.54
N ASN A 149 1.08 3.36 5.15
CA ASN A 149 0.12 3.69 6.20
C ASN A 149 -1.03 4.45 5.54
N TRP A 150 -2.01 3.69 5.04
CA TRP A 150 -3.25 4.24 4.51
C TRP A 150 -4.22 4.49 5.68
N ASN A 151 -4.34 5.74 6.09
CA ASN A 151 -5.36 6.25 6.99
C ASN A 151 -6.65 6.51 6.20
N GLY A 152 -7.43 5.46 5.99
CA GLY A 152 -8.63 5.52 5.16
C GLY A 152 -9.62 6.62 5.52
N SER A 153 -9.77 7.56 4.59
CA SER A 153 -10.97 8.37 4.33
C SER A 153 -11.06 8.55 2.81
N GLU A 154 -12.28 8.55 2.26
CA GLU A 154 -12.62 8.77 0.83
C GLU A 154 -12.62 7.55 -0.10
N ARG A 155 -13.68 6.73 0.05
CA ARG A 155 -14.24 5.96 -1.06
C ARG A 155 -15.34 6.84 -1.71
N LEU A 156 -14.98 7.64 -2.72
CA LEU A 156 -15.95 8.38 -3.51
C LEU A 156 -16.86 7.39 -4.26
N LYS A 157 -18.18 7.59 -4.08
CA LYS A 157 -19.25 6.86 -4.76
C LYS A 157 -19.20 7.22 -6.24
N LEU A 158 -18.75 6.31 -7.09
CA LEU A 158 -19.09 6.34 -8.52
C LEU A 158 -20.08 5.22 -8.76
N LYS A 159 -21.37 5.58 -8.74
CA LYS A 159 -22.42 4.81 -9.40
C LYS A 159 -22.25 5.11 -10.90
N ILE A 160 -22.01 4.08 -11.69
CA ILE A 160 -22.23 4.14 -13.15
C ILE A 160 -23.67 3.70 -13.36
#